data_AF-A7A6D1-F1
#
_entry.id   AF-A7A6D1-F1
#
_cell.length_a   1.000
_cell.length_b   1.000
_cell.length_c   1.000
_cell.angle_alpha   90.00
_cell.angle_beta   90.00
_cell.angle_gamma   90.00
#
_symmetry.space_group_name_H-M   'P 1'
#
loop_
_entity.id
_entity.type
_entity.pdbx_description
1 polymer ?
#
loop_
_entity_poly.entity_id
_entity_poly.type
_entity_poly.pdbx_seq_one_letter_code
_entity_poly.pdbx_strand_id
1 'polypeptide(L)'
;MKPVAANLLCASCRENYWQLIRQLGHVQLPALRSIMLRQARIGTPAHTPSRGNAPIPIDTHAQDLIADSEAWLAEQAGKIRAAYAGYDWRKAWFAIISNRRTILDMSTAADDYAALEHISRRNETALTPEEAMVIIGTCPQCGHQATSTPQADEWTCPHCKWQGGVQAIKATRDNKLWQLEYTGKPVEVARYLSKMDIHCTSDQIRQWLTRGKLHATPTKHKGEYVFNLGEITAMLDCHN
;
A
#
# COMPACT_ATOMS: atom_id res chain seq x y z
N MET A 1 -20.30 34.40 -24.01
CA MET A 1 -20.64 34.38 -22.56
C MET A 1 -21.57 33.21 -22.32
N LYS A 2 -21.14 32.18 -21.58
CA LYS A 2 -22.05 31.11 -21.14
C LYS A 2 -23.00 31.69 -20.06
N PRO A 3 -24.28 31.28 -20.02
CA PRO A 3 -25.24 31.84 -19.08
C PRO A 3 -24.84 31.53 -17.62
N VAL A 4 -25.02 32.50 -16.72
CA VAL A 4 -24.67 32.43 -15.28
C VAL A 4 -25.31 31.23 -14.57
N ALA A 5 -26.42 30.70 -15.08
CA ALA A 5 -27.08 29.51 -14.55
C ALA A 5 -26.28 28.20 -14.76
N ALA A 6 -25.33 28.16 -15.70
CA ALA A 6 -24.55 26.96 -16.00
C ALA A 6 -23.40 26.68 -14.99
N ASN A 7 -23.05 27.64 -14.13
CA ASN A 7 -21.92 27.56 -13.19
C ASN A 7 -22.34 27.39 -11.73
N LEU A 8 -23.63 27.21 -11.44
CA LEU A 8 -24.11 27.01 -10.07
C LEU A 8 -24.06 25.52 -9.72
N LEU A 9 -23.33 25.19 -8.65
CA LEU A 9 -23.30 23.84 -8.09
C LEU A 9 -24.69 23.43 -7.58
N CYS A 10 -25.12 22.21 -7.90
CA CYS A 10 -26.32 21.64 -7.29
C CYS A 10 -26.10 21.31 -5.80
N ALA A 11 -27.16 21.04 -5.05
CA ALA A 11 -27.09 20.82 -3.60
C ALA A 11 -26.11 19.69 -3.19
N SER A 12 -26.10 18.57 -3.92
CA SER A 12 -25.18 17.46 -3.65
C SER A 12 -23.73 17.82 -3.98
N CYS A 13 -23.47 18.50 -5.11
CA CYS A 13 -22.12 18.94 -5.44
C CYS A 13 -21.58 19.97 -4.45
N ARG A 14 -22.45 20.82 -3.88
CA ARG A 14 -22.04 21.77 -2.81
C ARG A 14 -21.63 21.04 -1.53
N GLU A 15 -22.32 19.97 -1.18
CA GLU A 15 -21.96 19.14 -0.03
C GLU A 15 -20.68 18.35 -0.29
N ASN A 16 -20.55 17.71 -1.44
CA ASN A 16 -19.32 17.00 -1.83
C ASN A 16 -18.11 17.94 -1.89
N TYR A 17 -18.25 19.10 -2.52
CA TYR A 17 -17.19 20.11 -2.58
C TYR A 17 -16.74 20.52 -1.17
N TRP A 18 -17.70 20.73 -0.28
CA TRP A 18 -17.40 21.05 1.11
C TRP A 18 -16.69 19.92 1.86
N GLN A 19 -17.09 18.67 1.62
CA GLN A 19 -16.42 17.50 2.18
C GLN A 19 -14.99 17.37 1.69
N LEU A 20 -14.74 17.58 0.40
CA LEU A 20 -13.39 17.56 -0.19
C LEU A 20 -12.50 18.65 0.42
N ILE A 21 -13.01 19.88 0.62
CA ILE A 21 -12.25 20.95 1.29
C ILE A 21 -11.83 20.52 2.70
N ARG A 22 -12.75 19.89 3.45
CA ARG A 22 -12.44 19.38 4.80
C ARG A 22 -11.43 18.25 4.76
N GLN A 23 -11.60 17.30 3.85
CA GLN A 23 -10.72 16.13 3.69
C GLN A 23 -9.30 16.56 3.29
N LEU A 24 -9.16 17.54 2.39
CA LEU A 24 -7.87 18.05 1.94
C LEU A 24 -7.02 18.54 3.13
N GLY A 25 -7.57 19.41 3.98
CA GLY A 25 -6.82 20.00 5.09
C GLY A 25 -6.72 19.11 6.33
N HIS A 26 -7.76 18.33 6.64
CA HIS A 26 -7.80 17.53 7.88
C HIS A 26 -7.11 16.16 7.71
N VAL A 27 -7.10 15.59 6.50
CA VAL A 27 -6.64 14.21 6.27
C VAL A 27 -5.49 14.17 5.27
N GLN A 28 -5.69 14.67 4.04
CA GLN A 28 -4.75 14.44 2.95
C GLN A 28 -3.42 15.17 3.17
N LEU A 29 -3.44 16.46 3.47
CA LEU A 29 -2.22 17.26 3.68
C LEU A 29 -1.36 16.75 4.86
N PRO A 30 -1.92 16.43 6.05
CA PRO A 30 -1.16 15.78 7.12
C PRO A 30 -0.56 14.44 6.71
N ALA A 31 -1.33 13.59 5.99
CA ALA A 31 -0.87 12.28 5.57
C ALA A 31 0.25 12.37 4.50
N LEU A 32 0.11 13.22 3.49
CA LEU A 32 1.15 13.47 2.49
C LEU A 32 2.43 14.01 3.13
N ARG A 33 2.32 14.91 4.11
CA ARG A 33 3.48 15.41 4.87
C ARG A 33 4.17 14.30 5.65
N SER A 34 3.44 13.32 6.18
CA SER A 34 4.03 12.15 6.85
C SER A 34 4.78 11.22 5.89
N ILE A 35 4.28 11.08 4.65
CA ILE A 35 4.94 10.34 3.56
C ILE A 35 6.20 11.07 3.10
N MET A 36 6.09 12.39 2.83
CA MET A 36 7.22 13.25 2.43
C MET A 36 8.38 13.19 3.42
N LEU A 37 8.08 13.18 4.73
CA LEU A 37 9.07 13.06 5.81
C LEU A 37 9.54 11.62 6.07
N ARG A 38 9.12 10.65 5.26
CA ARG A 38 9.37 9.19 5.41
C ARG A 38 9.01 8.62 6.79
N GLN A 39 8.12 9.28 7.52
CA GLN A 39 7.63 8.77 8.80
C GLN A 39 6.59 7.67 8.62
N ALA A 40 5.90 7.64 7.48
CA ALA A 40 5.02 6.56 7.07
C ALA A 40 5.78 5.55 6.19
N ARG A 41 6.40 4.52 6.80
CA ARG A 41 6.79 3.32 6.06
C ARG A 41 5.55 2.44 5.89
N ILE A 42 4.92 2.50 4.72
CA ILE A 42 3.95 1.49 4.27
C ILE A 42 4.68 0.66 3.20
N GLY A 43 5.24 -0.47 3.63
CA GLY A 43 6.05 -1.37 2.80
C GLY A 43 7.16 -2.05 3.62
N THR A 44 7.34 -3.36 3.40
CA THR A 44 8.35 -4.19 4.06
C THR A 44 9.77 -3.65 3.87
N PRO A 45 10.58 -3.52 4.94
CA PRO A 45 11.93 -2.98 4.85
C PRO A 45 12.89 -4.00 4.24
N ALA A 46 13.48 -3.68 3.08
CA ALA A 46 14.71 -4.34 2.65
C ALA A 46 15.90 -3.71 3.41
N HIS A 47 16.56 -4.49 4.25
CA HIS A 47 17.71 -4.04 5.03
C HIS A 47 18.99 -4.01 4.18
N THR A 48 19.56 -2.82 4.01
CA THR A 48 21.00 -2.65 3.76
C THR A 48 21.50 -1.48 4.63
N PRO A 49 22.46 -1.68 5.55
CA PRO A 49 23.00 -0.58 6.35
C PRO A 49 24.04 0.20 5.54
N SER A 50 23.68 1.40 5.06
CA SER A 50 24.64 2.35 4.53
C SER A 50 25.21 3.19 5.67
N ARG A 51 26.53 3.07 5.93
CA ARG A 51 27.27 3.99 6.80
C ARG A 51 27.54 5.28 6.05
N GLY A 52 26.70 6.28 6.29
CA GLY A 52 26.91 7.66 5.91
C GLY A 52 25.69 8.47 6.31
N ASN A 53 25.85 9.62 6.94
CA ASN A 53 24.79 10.61 7.09
C ASN A 53 24.45 11.17 5.69
N ALA A 54 23.79 10.36 4.88
CA ALA A 54 23.16 10.83 3.65
C ALA A 54 21.95 11.68 4.07
N PRO A 55 21.76 12.88 3.49
CA PRO A 55 20.54 13.65 3.67
C PRO A 55 19.34 12.74 3.43
N ILE A 56 18.36 12.77 4.33
CA ILE A 56 17.14 11.97 4.18
C ILE A 56 16.53 12.34 2.83
N PRO A 57 16.46 11.42 1.86
CA PRO A 57 15.92 11.77 0.56
C PRO A 57 14.43 12.07 0.71
N ILE A 58 14.03 13.29 0.34
CA ILE A 58 12.63 13.72 0.32
C ILE A 58 11.91 12.95 -0.79
N ASP A 59 10.67 12.52 -0.53
CA ASP A 59 9.80 12.05 -1.60
C ASP A 59 9.32 13.27 -2.39
N THR A 60 9.95 13.52 -3.54
CA THR A 60 9.67 14.67 -4.40
C THR A 60 8.25 14.63 -4.97
N HIS A 61 7.69 13.44 -5.20
CA HIS A 61 6.32 13.30 -5.67
C HIS A 61 5.32 13.72 -4.58
N ALA A 62 5.52 13.28 -3.34
CA ALA A 62 4.71 13.74 -2.21
C ALA A 62 4.85 15.27 -1.98
N GLN A 63 6.05 15.82 -2.19
CA GLN A 63 6.29 17.26 -2.12
C GLN A 63 5.49 18.03 -3.18
N ASP A 64 5.45 17.56 -4.42
CA ASP A 64 4.68 18.19 -5.50
C ASP A 64 3.17 18.17 -5.20
N LEU A 65 2.64 17.05 -4.71
CA LEU A 65 1.23 16.94 -4.31
C LEU A 65 0.86 17.88 -3.16
N ILE A 66 1.77 18.07 -2.19
CA ILE A 66 1.62 19.05 -1.12
C ILE A 66 1.58 20.46 -1.73
N ALA A 67 2.55 20.80 -2.58
CA ALA A 67 2.63 22.13 -3.19
C ALA A 67 1.36 22.47 -3.99
N ASP A 68 0.86 21.54 -4.82
CA ASP A 68 -0.38 21.70 -5.58
C ASP A 68 -1.59 21.96 -4.65
N SER A 69 -1.69 21.19 -3.57
CA SER A 69 -2.76 21.29 -2.58
C SER A 69 -2.71 22.62 -1.81
N GLU A 70 -1.51 23.09 -1.44
CA GLU A 70 -1.31 24.35 -0.73
C GLU A 70 -1.55 25.56 -1.62
N ALA A 71 -1.12 25.51 -2.88
CA ALA A 71 -1.39 26.54 -3.87
C ALA A 71 -2.90 26.72 -4.08
N TRP A 72 -3.64 25.61 -4.20
CA TRP A 72 -5.10 25.65 -4.30
C TRP A 72 -5.73 26.32 -3.06
N LEU A 73 -5.32 25.94 -1.84
CA LEU A 73 -5.84 26.57 -0.61
C LEU A 73 -5.53 28.07 -0.54
N ALA A 74 -4.32 28.49 -0.92
CA ALA A 74 -3.93 29.90 -0.92
C ALA A 74 -4.76 30.71 -1.93
N GLU A 75 -5.00 30.17 -3.13
CA GLU A 75 -5.84 30.80 -4.15
C GLU A 75 -7.29 30.97 -3.67
N GLN A 76 -7.90 29.90 -3.13
CA GLN A 76 -9.28 29.96 -2.65
C GLN A 76 -9.44 30.91 -1.45
N ALA A 77 -8.47 30.91 -0.53
CA ALA A 77 -8.45 31.88 0.56
C ALA A 77 -8.33 33.32 0.02
N GLY A 78 -7.48 33.54 -0.98
CA GLY A 78 -7.33 34.83 -1.66
C GLY A 78 -8.60 35.32 -2.36
N LYS A 79 -9.39 34.41 -2.96
CA LYS A 79 -10.71 34.73 -3.54
C LYS A 79 -11.72 35.18 -2.49
N ILE A 80 -11.66 34.63 -1.27
CA ILE A 80 -12.50 35.11 -0.15
C ILE A 80 -12.05 36.50 0.27
N ARG A 81 -10.74 36.70 0.45
CA ARG A 81 -10.15 38.00 0.77
C ARG A 81 -8.68 38.03 0.33
N ALA A 82 -8.29 39.06 -0.41
CA ALA A 82 -6.92 39.20 -0.92
C ALA A 82 -5.83 39.10 0.16
N ALA A 83 -6.11 39.57 1.39
CA ALA A 83 -5.18 39.47 2.52
C ALA A 83 -4.87 38.03 2.96
N TYR A 84 -5.70 37.05 2.59
CA TYR A 84 -5.49 35.64 2.93
C TYR A 84 -4.60 34.90 1.92
N ALA A 85 -4.28 35.50 0.77
CA ALA A 85 -3.45 34.87 -0.27
C ALA A 85 -2.03 34.51 0.20
N GLY A 86 -1.52 35.20 1.24
CA GLY A 86 -0.21 34.92 1.84
C GLY A 86 -0.24 33.99 3.06
N TYR A 87 -1.39 33.39 3.38
CA TYR A 87 -1.49 32.49 4.53
C TYR A 87 -0.80 31.16 4.26
N ASP A 88 -0.18 30.61 5.31
CA ASP A 88 0.22 29.21 5.31
C ASP A 88 -1.03 28.31 5.17
N TRP A 89 -0.84 27.09 4.66
CA TRP A 89 -1.95 26.21 4.29
C TRP A 89 -2.95 25.96 5.42
N ARG A 90 -2.51 25.88 6.70
CA ARG A 90 -3.42 25.67 7.83
C ARG A 90 -4.29 26.90 8.03
N LYS A 91 -3.69 28.08 8.06
CA LYS A 91 -4.45 29.34 8.18
C LYS A 91 -5.36 29.58 6.99
N ALA A 92 -4.92 29.28 5.78
CA ALA A 92 -5.72 29.36 4.56
C ALA A 92 -6.93 28.42 4.65
N TRP A 93 -6.70 27.15 5.04
CA TRP A 93 -7.76 26.18 5.27
C TRP A 93 -8.74 26.63 6.36
N PHE A 94 -8.25 27.11 7.51
CA PHE A 94 -9.10 27.67 8.58
C PHE A 94 -9.94 28.86 8.11
N ALA A 95 -9.37 29.73 7.28
CA ALA A 95 -10.09 30.85 6.68
C ALA A 95 -11.20 30.36 5.74
N ILE A 96 -10.93 29.36 4.89
CA ILE A 96 -11.93 28.77 4.00
C ILE A 96 -13.05 28.11 4.80
N ILE A 97 -12.73 27.29 5.81
CA ILE A 97 -13.77 26.59 6.58
C ILE A 97 -14.65 27.56 7.39
N SER A 98 -14.10 28.70 7.79
CA SER A 98 -14.85 29.75 8.49
C SER A 98 -15.78 30.54 7.56
N ASN A 99 -15.59 30.43 6.24
CA ASN A 99 -16.31 31.17 5.20
C ASN A 99 -17.09 30.25 4.25
N ARG A 100 -17.71 29.19 4.79
CA ARG A 100 -18.45 28.16 4.04
C ARG A 100 -19.42 28.73 3.00
N ARG A 101 -20.25 29.72 3.38
CA ARG A 101 -21.24 30.28 2.45
C ARG A 101 -20.54 30.97 1.28
N THR A 102 -19.57 31.83 1.57
CA THR A 102 -18.81 32.58 0.58
C THR A 102 -18.19 31.67 -0.48
N ILE A 103 -17.44 30.64 -0.07
CA ILE A 103 -16.75 29.75 -1.02
C ILE A 103 -17.72 28.95 -1.90
N LEU A 104 -18.89 28.54 -1.36
CA LEU A 104 -19.88 27.76 -2.09
C LEU A 104 -20.76 28.60 -3.04
N ASP A 105 -20.84 29.91 -2.82
CA ASP A 105 -21.65 30.85 -3.62
C ASP A 105 -20.82 31.63 -4.66
N MET A 106 -19.50 31.41 -4.74
CA MET A 106 -18.66 32.04 -5.76
C MET A 106 -19.09 31.62 -7.17
N SER A 107 -19.00 32.56 -8.11
CA SER A 107 -19.25 32.28 -9.54
C SER A 107 -18.27 31.28 -10.16
N THR A 108 -17.13 31.06 -9.50
CA THR A 108 -16.08 30.10 -9.89
C THR A 108 -16.23 28.74 -9.21
N ALA A 109 -17.20 28.56 -8.30
CA ALA A 109 -17.29 27.38 -7.44
C ALA A 109 -17.36 26.05 -8.21
N ALA A 110 -17.98 26.03 -9.40
CA ALA A 110 -18.02 24.84 -10.25
C ALA A 110 -16.63 24.44 -10.77
N ASP A 111 -15.84 25.41 -11.24
CA ASP A 111 -14.49 25.18 -11.74
C ASP A 111 -13.53 24.84 -10.58
N ASP A 112 -13.69 25.54 -9.45
CA ASP A 112 -12.90 25.29 -8.23
C ASP A 112 -13.18 23.88 -7.65
N TYR A 113 -14.43 23.42 -7.71
CA TYR A 113 -14.81 22.06 -7.33
C TYR A 113 -14.15 21.01 -8.22
N ALA A 114 -14.25 21.17 -9.55
CA ALA A 114 -13.61 20.25 -10.50
C ALA A 114 -12.09 20.18 -10.29
N ALA A 115 -11.43 21.33 -10.11
CA ALA A 115 -10.01 21.39 -9.79
C ALA A 115 -9.68 20.63 -8.50
N LEU A 116 -10.50 20.79 -7.45
CA LEU A 116 -10.31 20.09 -6.19
C LEU A 116 -10.55 18.58 -6.31
N GLU A 117 -11.52 18.12 -7.11
CA GLU A 117 -11.71 16.69 -7.39
C GLU A 117 -10.47 16.07 -8.03
N HIS A 118 -9.85 16.78 -8.98
CA HIS A 118 -8.61 16.33 -9.61
C HIS A 118 -7.45 16.24 -8.60
N ILE A 119 -7.29 17.24 -7.73
CA ILE A 119 -6.27 17.24 -6.67
C ILE A 119 -6.54 16.11 -5.67
N SER A 120 -7.78 15.99 -5.19
CA SER A 120 -8.18 15.00 -4.18
C SER A 120 -7.91 13.58 -4.68
N ARG A 121 -8.27 13.26 -5.92
CA ARG A 121 -8.03 11.93 -6.49
C ARG A 121 -6.54 11.62 -6.63
N ARG A 122 -5.72 12.58 -7.09
CA ARG A 122 -4.25 12.40 -7.16
C ARG A 122 -3.65 12.15 -5.78
N ASN A 123 -4.10 12.93 -4.78
CA ASN A 123 -3.70 12.74 -3.39
C ASN A 123 -4.12 11.36 -2.88
N GLU A 124 -5.36 10.93 -3.11
CA GLU A 124 -5.84 9.61 -2.71
C GLU A 124 -5.01 8.48 -3.31
N THR A 125 -4.72 8.51 -4.61
CA THR A 125 -3.83 7.51 -5.24
C THR A 125 -2.46 7.42 -4.57
N ALA A 126 -1.90 8.55 -4.14
CA ALA A 126 -0.62 8.56 -3.42
C ALA A 126 -0.74 8.09 -1.96
N LEU A 127 -1.89 8.30 -1.33
CA LEU A 127 -2.18 7.91 0.05
C LEU A 127 -2.63 6.44 0.17
N THR A 128 -3.17 5.87 -0.89
CA THR A 128 -3.54 4.46 -1.02
C THR A 128 -2.65 3.79 -2.08
N PRO A 129 -1.37 3.51 -1.79
CA PRO A 129 -0.56 2.71 -2.70
C PRO A 129 -1.28 1.38 -2.95
N GLU A 130 -1.36 0.94 -4.21
CA GLU A 130 -1.90 -0.39 -4.55
C GLU A 130 -1.27 -1.43 -3.62
N GLU A 131 -2.11 -2.18 -2.90
CA GLU A 131 -1.62 -3.25 -2.04
C GLU A 131 -0.81 -4.20 -2.92
N ALA A 132 0.48 -4.34 -2.60
CA ALA A 132 1.37 -5.18 -3.39
C ALA A 132 0.75 -6.58 -3.53
N MET A 133 0.44 -6.97 -4.77
CA MET A 133 -0.08 -8.29 -5.07
C MET A 133 1.00 -9.32 -4.71
N VAL A 134 0.66 -10.23 -3.79
CA VAL A 134 1.53 -11.33 -3.38
C VAL A 134 1.02 -12.64 -3.96
N ILE A 135 1.92 -13.60 -4.15
CA ILE A 135 1.56 -14.93 -4.60
C ILE A 135 1.01 -15.70 -3.39
N ILE A 136 -0.26 -16.10 -3.46
CA ILE A 136 -0.96 -16.82 -2.38
C ILE A 136 -0.98 -18.33 -2.59
N GLY A 137 -0.68 -18.82 -3.80
CA GLY A 137 -0.63 -20.24 -4.12
C GLY A 137 -1.00 -20.52 -5.58
N THR A 138 -1.72 -21.61 -5.81
CA THR A 138 -2.26 -21.98 -7.13
C THR A 138 -3.75 -22.31 -7.01
N CYS A 139 -4.51 -22.04 -8.07
CA CYS A 139 -5.91 -22.40 -8.15
C CYS A 139 -6.08 -23.91 -7.94
N PRO A 140 -6.92 -24.35 -6.98
CA PRO A 140 -7.12 -25.77 -6.73
C PRO A 140 -7.80 -26.51 -7.91
N GLN A 141 -8.53 -25.80 -8.76
CA GLN A 141 -9.22 -26.41 -9.90
C GLN A 141 -8.32 -26.54 -11.14
N CYS A 142 -7.55 -25.52 -11.50
CA CYS A 142 -6.81 -25.48 -12.77
C CYS A 142 -5.30 -25.25 -12.64
N GLY A 143 -4.77 -25.13 -11.43
CA GLY A 143 -3.33 -24.94 -11.18
C GLY A 143 -2.77 -23.57 -11.56
N HIS A 144 -3.60 -22.64 -12.02
CA HIS A 144 -3.17 -21.28 -12.38
C HIS A 144 -2.63 -20.55 -11.14
N GLN A 145 -1.52 -19.81 -11.28
CA GLN A 145 -0.92 -19.06 -10.19
C GLN A 145 -1.93 -18.07 -9.60
N ALA A 146 -2.09 -18.11 -8.27
CA ALA A 146 -3.00 -17.25 -7.56
C ALA A 146 -2.20 -16.11 -6.92
N THR A 147 -2.49 -14.88 -7.35
CA THR A 147 -2.00 -13.65 -6.74
C THR A 147 -3.18 -12.89 -6.13
N SER A 148 -2.97 -12.33 -4.95
CA SER A 148 -3.95 -11.48 -4.27
C SER A 148 -3.26 -10.52 -3.33
N THR A 149 -4.00 -9.53 -2.82
CA THR A 149 -3.46 -8.66 -1.79
C THR A 149 -3.37 -9.42 -0.45
N PRO A 150 -2.50 -9.02 0.50
CA PRO A 150 -2.34 -9.74 1.76
C PRO A 150 -3.63 -9.86 2.60
N GLN A 151 -4.58 -8.95 2.38
CA GLN A 151 -5.80 -8.79 3.16
C GLN A 151 -7.05 -9.33 2.46
N ALA A 152 -6.92 -9.82 1.22
CA ALA A 152 -8.05 -10.38 0.50
C ALA A 152 -8.54 -11.68 1.15
N ASP A 153 -9.83 -11.75 1.46
CA ASP A 153 -10.46 -12.96 2.00
C ASP A 153 -10.86 -13.96 0.91
N GLU A 154 -11.18 -13.45 -0.29
CA GLU A 154 -11.63 -14.24 -1.43
C GLU A 154 -10.74 -14.03 -2.66
N TRP A 155 -10.64 -15.05 -3.49
CA TRP A 155 -9.95 -15.00 -4.77
C TRP A 155 -10.74 -15.70 -5.86
N THR A 156 -10.82 -15.05 -7.02
CA THR A 156 -11.44 -15.62 -8.21
C THR A 156 -10.37 -15.91 -9.24
N CYS A 157 -10.31 -17.16 -9.70
CA CYS A 157 -9.36 -17.56 -10.71
C CYS A 157 -9.68 -16.87 -12.05
N PRO A 158 -8.73 -16.13 -12.66
CA PRO A 158 -8.98 -15.49 -13.94
C PRO A 158 -9.18 -16.51 -15.08
N HIS A 159 -8.63 -17.72 -14.93
CA HIS A 159 -8.63 -18.76 -15.96
C HIS A 159 -9.88 -19.67 -15.92
N CYS A 160 -10.17 -20.30 -14.78
CA CYS A 160 -11.29 -21.25 -14.67
C CYS A 160 -12.53 -20.68 -13.95
N LYS A 161 -12.47 -19.43 -13.50
CA LYS A 161 -13.54 -18.73 -12.76
C LYS A 161 -13.94 -19.37 -11.44
N TRP A 162 -13.20 -20.37 -10.96
CA TRP A 162 -13.35 -20.89 -9.61
C TRP A 162 -13.14 -19.77 -8.58
N GLN A 163 -14.03 -19.69 -7.60
CA GLN A 163 -13.98 -18.74 -6.50
C GLN A 163 -13.86 -19.49 -5.19
N GLY A 164 -13.03 -18.97 -4.29
CA GLY A 164 -12.91 -19.51 -2.94
C GLY A 164 -12.08 -18.62 -2.04
N GLY A 165 -12.01 -18.99 -0.76
CA GLY A 165 -11.27 -18.23 0.24
C GLY A 165 -9.75 -18.29 0.02
N VAL A 166 -9.07 -17.16 0.15
CA VAL A 166 -7.59 -17.07 0.07
C VAL A 166 -6.93 -17.99 1.11
N GLN A 167 -7.51 -18.09 2.31
CA GLN A 167 -7.02 -19.00 3.35
C GLN A 167 -7.14 -20.48 2.95
N ALA A 168 -8.18 -20.86 2.18
CA ALA A 168 -8.32 -22.23 1.69
C ALA A 168 -7.29 -22.56 0.61
N ILE A 169 -6.92 -21.59 -0.24
CA ILE A 169 -5.84 -21.72 -1.23
C ILE A 169 -4.50 -21.93 -0.53
N LYS A 170 -4.21 -21.11 0.50
CA LYS A 170 -3.01 -21.25 1.34
C LYS A 170 -3.00 -22.59 2.07
N ALA A 171 -4.08 -22.96 2.75
CA ALA A 171 -4.18 -24.24 3.46
C ALA A 171 -4.05 -25.46 2.54
N THR A 172 -4.54 -25.39 1.29
CA THR A 172 -4.35 -26.47 0.31
C THR A 172 -2.89 -26.61 -0.12
N ARG A 173 -2.18 -25.48 -0.29
CA ARG A 173 -0.75 -25.47 -0.54
C ARG A 173 0.01 -26.05 0.66
N ASP A 174 -0.31 -25.61 1.86
CA ASP A 174 0.39 -25.98 3.08
C ASP A 174 0.16 -27.48 3.41
N ASN A 175 -1.06 -28.00 3.24
CA ASN A 175 -1.34 -29.44 3.39
C ASN A 175 -0.53 -30.30 2.41
N LYS A 176 -0.36 -29.86 1.16
CA LYS A 176 0.48 -30.59 0.19
C LYS A 176 1.95 -30.56 0.61
N LEU A 177 2.43 -29.45 1.17
CA LEU A 177 3.81 -29.32 1.63
C LEU A 177 4.11 -30.18 2.85
N TRP A 178 3.15 -30.33 3.78
CA TRP A 178 3.29 -31.24 4.93
C TRP A 178 3.42 -32.71 4.54
N GLN A 179 2.95 -33.10 3.36
CA GLN A 179 3.10 -34.45 2.81
C GLN A 179 4.40 -34.66 2.02
N LEU A 180 5.20 -33.60 1.82
CA LEU A 180 6.41 -33.65 1.03
C LEU A 180 7.65 -33.63 1.93
N GLU A 181 8.47 -34.67 1.76
CA GLU A 181 9.82 -34.71 2.29
C GLU A 181 10.83 -34.41 1.18
N TYR A 182 11.87 -33.65 1.51
CA TYR A 182 12.99 -33.40 0.63
C TYR A 182 14.30 -33.77 1.33
N THR A 183 15.07 -34.65 0.71
CA THR A 183 16.40 -35.04 1.18
C THR A 183 17.46 -34.22 0.48
N GLY A 184 18.31 -33.54 1.23
CA GLY A 184 19.42 -32.80 0.67
C GLY A 184 20.14 -31.91 1.67
N LYS A 185 21.05 -31.08 1.17
CA LYS A 185 21.70 -30.03 1.96
C LYS A 185 20.80 -28.78 2.03
N PRO A 186 20.92 -27.91 3.06
CA PRO A 186 20.14 -26.68 3.18
C PRO A 186 20.13 -25.79 1.92
N VAL A 187 21.22 -25.75 1.15
CA VAL A 187 21.30 -25.00 -0.12
C VAL A 187 20.45 -25.62 -1.22
N GLU A 188 20.37 -26.94 -1.27
CA GLU A 188 19.58 -27.67 -2.26
C GLU A 188 18.09 -27.56 -1.93
N VAL A 189 17.74 -27.64 -0.65
CA VAL A 189 16.39 -27.42 -0.14
C VAL A 189 15.92 -26.00 -0.46
N ALA A 190 16.72 -24.98 -0.16
CA ALA A 190 16.42 -23.59 -0.51
C ALA A 190 16.21 -23.42 -2.03
N ARG A 191 17.06 -24.04 -2.86
CA ARG A 191 16.91 -24.01 -4.31
C ARG A 191 15.63 -24.72 -4.77
N TYR A 192 15.26 -25.83 -4.13
CA TYR A 192 14.04 -26.57 -4.43
C TYR A 192 12.79 -25.73 -4.08
N LEU A 193 12.79 -25.10 -2.91
CA LEU A 193 11.73 -24.18 -2.49
C LEU A 193 11.60 -22.98 -3.43
N SER A 194 12.71 -22.39 -3.88
CA SER A 194 12.67 -21.31 -4.88
C SER A 194 12.03 -21.74 -6.21
N LYS A 195 12.16 -23.01 -6.63
CA LYS A 195 11.46 -23.52 -7.82
C LYS A 195 9.95 -23.64 -7.61
N MET A 196 9.53 -23.80 -6.36
CA MET A 196 8.13 -23.77 -5.93
C MET A 196 7.66 -22.36 -5.56
N ASP A 197 8.48 -21.34 -5.86
CA ASP A 197 8.23 -19.94 -5.54
C ASP A 197 8.09 -19.64 -4.03
N ILE A 198 8.76 -20.45 -3.22
CA ILE A 198 8.86 -20.28 -1.77
C ILE A 198 10.25 -19.72 -1.46
N HIS A 199 10.31 -18.44 -1.07
CA HIS A 199 11.57 -17.76 -0.80
C HIS A 199 12.10 -18.07 0.60
N CYS A 200 13.07 -18.98 0.67
CA CYS A 200 13.82 -19.32 1.89
C CYS A 200 15.32 -19.35 1.59
N THR A 201 16.14 -18.70 2.41
CA THR A 201 17.59 -18.75 2.26
C THR A 201 18.19 -19.97 2.94
N SER A 202 19.30 -20.50 2.42
CA SER A 202 19.99 -21.61 3.06
C SER A 202 20.49 -21.28 4.48
N ASP A 203 20.75 -20.01 4.75
CA ASP A 203 21.24 -19.55 6.05
C ASP A 203 20.12 -19.52 7.09
N GLN A 204 18.88 -19.16 6.71
CA GLN A 204 17.71 -19.32 7.57
C GLN A 204 17.52 -20.79 7.98
N ILE A 205 17.56 -21.72 7.00
CA ILE A 205 17.44 -23.16 7.26
C ILE A 205 18.54 -23.64 8.22
N ARG A 206 19.79 -23.25 7.98
CA ARG A 206 20.93 -23.59 8.88
C ARG A 206 20.77 -23.01 10.28
N GLN A 207 20.26 -21.78 10.41
CA GLN A 207 20.02 -21.17 11.71
C GLN A 207 18.92 -21.89 12.47
N TRP A 208 17.84 -22.29 11.81
CA TRP A 208 16.76 -23.05 12.44
C TRP A 208 17.21 -24.44 12.89
N LEU A 209 18.01 -25.13 12.07
CA LEU A 209 18.65 -26.39 12.46
C LEU A 209 19.56 -26.21 13.69
N THR A 210 20.48 -25.23 13.64
CA THR A 210 21.42 -24.97 14.73
C THR A 210 20.71 -24.59 16.03
N ARG A 211 19.57 -23.89 15.93
CA ARG A 211 18.75 -23.47 17.08
C ARG A 211 17.76 -24.55 17.54
N GLY A 212 17.73 -25.71 16.90
CA GLY A 212 16.79 -26.80 17.22
C GLY A 212 15.31 -26.44 16.96
N LYS A 213 15.04 -25.47 16.08
CA LYS A 213 13.68 -25.02 15.74
C LYS A 213 13.07 -25.76 14.55
N LEU A 214 13.92 -26.34 13.71
CA LEU A 214 13.52 -27.12 12.55
C LEU A 214 13.93 -28.57 12.78
N HIS A 215 12.96 -29.49 12.75
CA HIS A 215 13.22 -30.91 12.84
C HIS A 215 13.65 -31.42 11.46
N ALA A 216 14.85 -31.99 11.41
CA ALA A 216 15.34 -32.66 10.22
C ALA A 216 16.09 -33.91 10.64
N THR A 217 15.85 -35.01 9.94
CA THR A 217 16.49 -36.28 10.25
C THR A 217 17.85 -36.35 9.54
N PRO A 218 18.98 -36.47 10.25
CA PRO A 218 20.28 -36.60 9.61
C PRO A 218 20.35 -37.86 8.74
N THR A 219 20.96 -37.75 7.57
CA THR A 219 21.23 -38.92 6.71
C THR A 219 22.62 -39.51 6.98
N LYS A 220 22.98 -40.55 6.21
CA LYS A 220 24.32 -41.14 6.24
C LYS A 220 25.41 -40.21 5.68
N HIS A 221 25.03 -39.16 4.95
CA HIS A 221 25.96 -38.23 4.33
C HIS A 221 26.10 -36.94 5.16
N LYS A 222 27.34 -36.44 5.28
CA LYS A 222 27.64 -35.28 6.12
C LYS A 222 26.92 -34.01 5.63
N GLY A 223 26.10 -33.44 6.50
CA GLY A 223 25.40 -32.17 6.26
C GLY A 223 24.14 -32.29 5.40
N GLU A 224 23.69 -33.51 5.13
CA GLU A 224 22.46 -33.82 4.40
C GLU A 224 21.39 -34.33 5.38
N TYR A 225 20.18 -33.82 5.26
CA TYR A 225 19.05 -34.14 6.13
C TYR A 225 17.80 -34.42 5.30
N VAL A 226 16.87 -35.16 5.87
CA VAL A 226 15.50 -35.27 5.40
C VAL A 226 14.68 -34.16 6.07
N PHE A 227 14.11 -33.28 5.26
CA PHE A 227 13.29 -32.14 5.70
C PHE A 227 11.83 -32.36 5.34
N ASN A 228 10.92 -32.02 6.26
CA ASN A 228 9.52 -31.81 5.92
C ASN A 228 9.35 -30.39 5.35
N LEU A 229 8.83 -30.26 4.14
CA LEU A 229 8.69 -28.95 3.50
C LEU A 229 7.62 -28.08 4.16
N GLY A 230 6.56 -28.69 4.70
CA GLY A 230 5.51 -28.01 5.48
C GLY A 230 6.06 -27.34 6.74
N GLU A 231 6.98 -28.00 7.43
CA GLU A 231 7.65 -27.44 8.61
C GLU A 231 8.53 -26.24 8.25
N ILE A 232 9.25 -26.29 7.12
CA ILE A 232 10.06 -25.16 6.64
C ILE A 232 9.16 -23.96 6.30
N THR A 233 8.02 -24.18 5.66
CA THR A 233 7.08 -23.09 5.36
C THR A 233 6.42 -22.51 6.61
N ALA A 234 6.07 -23.34 7.58
CA ALA A 234 5.55 -22.86 8.86
C ALA A 234 6.58 -21.98 9.60
N MET A 235 7.87 -22.33 9.50
CA MET A 235 8.97 -21.53 10.05
C MET A 235 9.14 -20.17 9.35
N LEU A 236 8.78 -20.04 8.08
CA LEU A 236 8.75 -18.76 7.37
C LEU A 236 7.57 -17.90 7.82
N ASP A 237 6.38 -18.49 7.97
CA ASP A 237 5.17 -17.75 8.36
C ASP A 237 5.21 -17.25 9.81
N CYS A 238 5.88 -17.98 10.72
CA CYS A 238 6.00 -17.58 12.14
C CYS A 238 7.09 -16.53 12.40
N HIS A 239 7.94 -16.22 11.41
CA HIS A 239 9.14 -15.38 11.58
C HIS A 239 9.29 -14.25 10.55
N ASN A 240 8.24 -14.03 9.73
CA ASN A 240 8.04 -12.82 8.92
C ASN A 240 7.03 -11.89 9.61
#